data_AF-A0A6J0ZSV3-F1
#
_entry.id   AF-A0A6J0ZSV3-F1
#
_cell.length_a   1.000
_cell.length_b   1.000
_cell.length_c   1.000
_cell.angle_alpha   90.00
_cell.angle_beta   90.00
_cell.angle_gamma   90.00
#
_symmetry.space_group_name_H-M   'P 1'
#
loop_
_entity.id
_entity.type
_entity.pdbx_description
1 polymer ?
#
loop_
_entity_poly.entity_id
_entity_poly.type
_entity_poly.pdbx_seq_one_letter_code
_entity_poly.pdbx_strand_id
1 'polypeptide(L)'
;MANNLLLTSILDANKLIGPNFLDWFQNLKIILKQEKKSYVLDTPIPPVPIVDASVEDKEAYEHHKDDDNQAECVMLANMTPELQKQHEHMDVQSMILHLRELFDKEGRIEKYEISKELF
;
A
#
# COMPACT_ATOMS: atom_id res chain seq x y z
N MET A 1 -14.17 8.56 -16.56
CA MET A 1 -15.01 8.24 -15.38
C MET A 1 -15.32 6.75 -15.25
N ALA A 2 -15.73 6.02 -16.31
CA ALA A 2 -16.03 4.58 -16.20
C ALA A 2 -14.85 3.68 -15.78
N ASN A 3 -13.62 3.99 -16.22
CA ASN A 3 -12.44 3.16 -15.92
C ASN A 3 -12.02 3.18 -14.44
N ASN A 4 -12.28 4.29 -13.73
CA ASN A 4 -11.95 4.38 -12.30
C ASN A 4 -12.91 3.52 -11.46
N LEU A 5 -14.20 3.52 -11.80
CA LEU A 5 -15.22 2.71 -11.11
C LEU A 5 -14.95 1.20 -11.23
N LEU A 6 -14.48 0.73 -12.39
CA LEU A 6 -14.13 -0.68 -12.57
C LEU A 6 -12.93 -1.09 -11.72
N LEU A 7 -11.93 -0.23 -11.60
CA LEU A 7 -10.74 -0.53 -10.82
C LEU A 7 -10.99 -0.51 -9.32
N THR A 8 -11.85 0.38 -8.83
CA THR A 8 -12.31 0.34 -7.43
C THR A 8 -13.04 -0.97 -7.12
N SER A 9 -13.84 -1.50 -8.05
CA SER A 9 -14.51 -2.80 -7.85
C SER A 9 -13.56 -4.01 -7.80
N ILE A 10 -12.41 -3.96 -8.50
CA ILE A 10 -11.36 -5.00 -8.42
C ILE A 10 -10.75 -5.04 -7.02
N LEU A 11 -10.55 -3.86 -6.45
CA LEU A 11 -10.05 -3.70 -5.10
C LEU A 11 -11.03 -4.28 -4.07
N ASP A 12 -12.30 -3.88 -4.13
CA ASP A 12 -13.33 -4.41 -3.23
C ASP A 12 -13.44 -5.94 -3.29
N ALA A 13 -13.28 -6.54 -4.48
CA ALA A 13 -13.27 -7.99 -4.67
C ALA A 13 -12.00 -8.68 -4.14
N ASN A 14 -10.89 -7.95 -3.98
CA ASN A 14 -9.59 -8.46 -3.55
C ASN A 14 -9.08 -7.77 -2.27
N LYS A 15 -9.99 -7.46 -1.35
CA LYS A 15 -9.65 -6.86 -0.06
C LYS A 15 -8.55 -7.65 0.64
N LEU A 16 -7.58 -6.97 1.25
CA LEU A 16 -6.50 -7.62 1.98
C LEU A 16 -7.05 -8.30 3.23
N ILE A 17 -7.03 -9.63 3.24
CA ILE A 17 -7.41 -10.50 4.37
C ILE A 17 -6.20 -11.21 4.97
N GLY A 18 -5.02 -10.99 4.38
CA GLY A 18 -3.73 -11.46 4.85
C GLY A 18 -3.04 -12.41 3.87
N PRO A 19 -3.48 -13.67 3.74
CA PRO A 19 -2.85 -14.64 2.84
C PRO A 19 -2.78 -14.19 1.37
N ASN A 20 -3.70 -13.31 0.95
CA ASN A 20 -3.76 -12.75 -0.40
C ASN A 20 -2.89 -11.50 -0.63
N PHE A 21 -1.91 -11.22 0.25
CA PHE A 21 -1.09 -10.01 0.17
C PHE A 21 -0.47 -9.77 -1.20
N LEU A 22 0.06 -10.81 -1.86
CA LEU A 22 0.70 -10.67 -3.17
C LEU A 22 -0.30 -10.24 -4.26
N ASP A 23 -1.50 -10.81 -4.26
CA ASP A 23 -2.55 -10.48 -5.22
C ASP A 23 -3.10 -9.07 -4.98
N TRP A 24 -3.35 -8.74 -3.70
CA TRP A 24 -3.74 -7.40 -3.29
C TRP A 24 -2.70 -6.35 -3.69
N PHE A 25 -1.41 -6.62 -3.46
CA PHE A 25 -0.32 -5.69 -3.79
C PHE A 25 -0.16 -5.50 -5.30
N GLN A 26 -0.38 -6.55 -6.11
CA GLN A 26 -0.39 -6.43 -7.57
C GLN A 26 -1.56 -5.56 -8.06
N ASN A 27 -2.76 -5.76 -7.50
CA ASN A 27 -3.94 -4.96 -7.83
C ASN A 27 -3.74 -3.48 -7.44
N LEU A 28 -3.21 -3.22 -6.24
CA LEU A 28 -2.85 -1.89 -5.78
C LEU A 28 -1.90 -1.19 -6.76
N LYS A 29 -0.84 -1.89 -7.19
CA LYS A 29 0.12 -1.37 -8.18
C LYS A 29 -0.54 -0.98 -9.50
N ILE A 30 -1.48 -1.78 -10.00
CA ILE A 30 -2.20 -1.49 -11.26
C ILE A 30 -2.97 -0.17 -11.14
N ILE A 31 -3.63 0.04 -10.01
CA ILE A 31 -4.50 1.20 -9.78
C ILE A 31 -3.68 2.46 -9.59
N LEU A 32 -2.67 2.41 -8.72
CA LEU A 32 -1.77 3.55 -8.54
C LEU A 32 -1.00 3.88 -9.83
N LYS A 33 -0.67 2.88 -10.66
CA LYS A 33 -0.06 3.12 -11.97
C LYS A 33 -1.00 3.85 -12.92
N GLN A 34 -2.29 3.52 -12.91
CA GLN A 34 -3.29 4.23 -13.71
C GLN A 34 -3.39 5.71 -13.28
N GLU A 35 -3.30 5.97 -11.97
CA GLU A 35 -3.33 7.32 -11.41
C GLU A 35 -1.98 8.06 -11.49
N LYS A 36 -0.93 7.41 -12.01
CA LYS A 36 0.45 7.92 -12.07
C LYS A 36 1.12 8.12 -10.69
N LYS A 37 0.64 7.41 -9.67
CA LYS A 37 1.11 7.48 -8.28
C LYS A 37 1.88 6.25 -7.83
N SER A 38 2.09 5.24 -8.67
CA SER A 38 2.76 4.00 -8.26
C SER A 38 4.16 4.18 -7.69
N TYR A 39 4.81 5.32 -7.96
CA TYR A 39 6.14 5.65 -7.46
C TYR A 39 6.20 5.78 -5.93
N VAL A 40 5.09 6.16 -5.27
CA VAL A 40 5.02 6.31 -3.80
C VAL A 40 5.19 4.97 -3.06
N LEU A 41 4.97 3.84 -3.75
CA LEU A 41 5.21 2.52 -3.18
C LEU A 41 6.69 2.23 -2.94
N ASP A 42 7.57 2.86 -3.72
CA ASP A 42 9.01 2.58 -3.73
C ASP A 42 9.84 3.82 -3.33
N THR A 43 9.22 5.01 -3.30
CA THR A 43 9.89 6.29 -3.02
C THR A 43 9.36 6.85 -1.71
N PRO A 44 10.20 7.08 -0.69
CA PRO A 44 9.76 7.69 0.55
C PRO A 44 9.40 9.16 0.33
N ILE A 45 8.52 9.68 1.20
CA ILE A 45 8.21 11.11 1.24
C ILE A 45 9.51 11.89 1.44
N PRO A 46 9.77 12.94 0.64
CA PRO A 46 10.93 13.81 0.83
C PRO A 46 10.95 14.39 2.25
N PRO A 47 12.13 14.73 2.80
CA PRO A 47 12.22 15.45 4.05
C PRO A 47 11.44 16.76 4.00
N VAL A 48 10.83 17.14 5.12
CA VAL A 48 10.09 18.40 5.23
C VAL A 48 11.01 19.56 4.82
N PRO A 49 10.63 20.38 3.82
CA PRO A 49 11.44 21.49 3.37
C PRO A 49 11.70 22.50 4.49
N ILE A 50 12.93 22.97 4.59
CA ILE A 50 13.28 24.08 5.50
C ILE A 50 12.67 25.39 5.00
N VAL A 51 12.58 26.41 5.87
CA VAL A 51 11.96 27.71 5.56
C VAL A 51 12.58 28.35 4.31
N ASP A 52 13.90 28.24 4.15
CA ASP A 52 14.65 28.82 3.04
C ASP A 52 14.79 27.89 1.82
N ALA A 53 14.08 26.75 1.81
CA ALA A 53 14.06 25.86 0.65
C ALA A 53 13.44 26.55 -0.57
N SER A 54 13.86 26.10 -1.75
CA SER A 54 13.36 26.61 -3.02
C SER A 54 11.85 26.39 -3.14
N VAL A 55 11.19 27.15 -4.02
CA VAL A 55 9.75 26.96 -4.28
C VAL A 55 9.53 25.56 -4.87
N GLU A 56 10.44 25.14 -5.75
CA GLU A 56 10.43 23.84 -6.40
C GLU A 56 10.53 22.69 -5.39
N ASP A 57 11.38 22.80 -4.38
CA ASP A 57 11.50 21.76 -3.33
C ASP A 57 10.23 21.66 -2.48
N LYS A 58 9.60 22.80 -2.18
CA LYS A 58 8.33 22.84 -1.42
C LYS A 58 7.19 22.23 -2.22
N GLU A 59 7.08 22.59 -3.50
CA GLU A 59 6.09 22.02 -4.42
C GLU A 59 6.28 20.52 -4.60
N ALA A 60 7.52 20.05 -4.74
CA ALA A 60 7.82 18.62 -4.86
C ALA A 60 7.44 17.84 -3.61
N TYR A 61 7.69 18.39 -2.42
CA TYR A 61 7.29 17.77 -1.15
C TYR A 61 5.77 17.68 -1.02
N GLU A 62 5.03 18.79 -1.23
CA GLU A 62 3.56 18.79 -1.11
C GLU A 62 2.92 17.86 -2.15
N HIS A 63 3.40 17.87 -3.40
CA HIS A 63 2.92 16.95 -4.43
C HIS A 63 3.11 15.48 -4.02
N HIS A 64 4.30 15.13 -3.53
CA HIS A 64 4.56 13.76 -3.08
C HIS A 64 3.64 13.39 -1.91
N LYS A 65 3.50 14.28 -0.94
CA LYS A 65 2.66 14.06 0.24
C LYS A 65 1.18 13.86 -0.15
N ASP A 66 0.67 14.63 -1.10
CA ASP A 66 -0.70 14.48 -1.59
C ASP A 66 -0.91 13.15 -2.32
N ASP A 67 0.08 12.69 -3.10
CA ASP A 67 0.03 11.39 -3.75
C ASP A 67 0.12 10.23 -2.73
N ASP A 68 0.96 10.37 -1.70
CA ASP A 68 1.11 9.40 -0.62
C ASP A 68 -0.18 9.25 0.18
N ASN A 69 -0.79 10.37 0.61
CA ASN A 69 -2.08 10.38 1.32
C ASN A 69 -3.18 9.69 0.51
N GLN A 70 -3.21 9.88 -0.80
CA GLN A 70 -4.19 9.23 -1.68
C GLN A 70 -3.94 7.72 -1.76
N ALA A 71 -2.69 7.30 -1.90
CA ALA A 71 -2.34 5.88 -1.89
C ALA A 71 -2.63 5.22 -0.53
N GLU A 72 -2.33 5.89 0.58
CA GLU A 72 -2.68 5.47 1.95
C GLU A 72 -4.19 5.23 2.07
N CYS A 73 -5.01 6.19 1.63
CA CYS A 73 -6.47 6.07 1.64
C CYS A 73 -6.95 4.85 0.85
N VAL A 74 -6.39 4.61 -0.35
CA VAL A 74 -6.72 3.45 -1.18
C VAL A 74 -6.35 2.15 -0.47
N MET A 75 -5.16 2.10 0.13
CA MET A 75 -4.67 0.93 0.88
C MET A 75 -5.58 0.61 2.06
N LEU A 76 -5.85 1.59 2.93
CA LEU A 76 -6.68 1.43 4.13
C LEU A 76 -8.12 1.02 3.80
N ALA A 77 -8.72 1.64 2.77
CA ALA A 77 -10.06 1.27 2.31
C ALA A 77 -10.14 -0.20 1.86
N ASN A 78 -9.02 -0.74 1.39
CA ASN A 78 -8.90 -2.09 0.86
C ASN A 78 -8.35 -3.13 1.83
N MET A 79 -8.45 -2.86 3.12
CA MET A 79 -8.09 -3.80 4.18
C MET A 79 -9.30 -4.23 4.98
N THR A 80 -9.21 -5.37 5.67
CA THR A 80 -10.18 -5.67 6.73
C THR A 80 -10.13 -4.59 7.82
N PRO A 81 -11.22 -4.38 8.58
CA PRO A 81 -11.23 -3.38 9.67
C PRO A 81 -10.10 -3.56 10.67
N GLU A 82 -9.72 -4.81 10.95
CA GLU A 82 -8.62 -5.15 11.87
C GLU A 82 -7.27 -4.65 11.33
N LEU A 83 -6.99 -4.93 10.06
CA LEU A 83 -5.76 -4.47 9.42
C LEU A 83 -5.76 -2.95 9.23
N GLN A 84 -6.90 -2.37 8.85
CA GLN A 84 -7.02 -0.91 8.73
C GLN A 84 -6.64 -0.21 10.03
N LYS A 85 -7.17 -0.66 11.18
CA LYS A 85 -6.87 -0.09 12.49
C LYS A 85 -5.39 -0.23 12.89
N GLN A 86 -4.72 -1.29 12.44
CA GLN A 86 -3.30 -1.49 12.74
C GLN A 86 -2.39 -0.54 11.95
N HIS A 87 -2.85 -0.02 10.81
CA HIS A 87 -2.01 0.72 9.86
C HIS A 87 -2.46 2.18 9.64
N GLU A 88 -3.51 2.68 10.30
CA GLU A 88 -4.10 4.02 10.12
C GLU A 88 -3.16 5.22 10.45
N HIS A 89 -1.95 4.96 10.92
CA HIS A 89 -0.95 5.97 11.27
C HIS A 89 0.40 5.71 10.59
N MET A 90 0.44 4.84 9.59
CA MET A 90 1.65 4.51 8.84
C MET A 90 1.60 5.18 7.46
N ASP A 91 2.74 5.73 7.02
CA ASP A 91 2.90 6.11 5.62
C ASP A 91 2.88 4.87 4.72
N VAL A 92 2.69 5.08 3.42
CA VAL A 92 2.56 4.00 2.42
C VAL A 92 3.74 3.04 2.46
N GLN A 93 4.97 3.55 2.55
CA GLN A 93 6.16 2.72 2.51
C GLN A 93 6.28 1.86 3.78
N SER A 94 6.10 2.48 4.95
CA SER A 94 6.10 1.78 6.25
C SER A 94 5.02 0.70 6.29
N MET A 95 3.82 1.00 5.80
CA MET A 95 2.71 0.06 5.74
C MET A 95 3.03 -1.14 4.81
N ILE A 96 3.55 -0.91 3.61
CA ILE A 96 3.95 -2.00 2.70
C ILE A 96 5.03 -2.88 3.32
N LEU A 97 6.04 -2.29 3.97
CA LEU A 97 7.10 -3.05 4.63
C LEU A 97 6.53 -3.94 5.74
N HIS A 98 5.69 -3.35 6.61
CA HIS A 98 5.08 -4.07 7.72
C HIS A 98 4.17 -5.22 7.24
N LEU A 99 3.31 -4.98 6.26
CA LEU A 99 2.43 -6.00 5.69
C LEU A 99 3.23 -7.13 5.02
N ARG A 100 4.31 -6.80 4.31
CA ARG A 100 5.20 -7.81 3.73
C ARG A 100 5.82 -8.67 4.82
N GLU A 101 6.32 -8.07 5.90
CA GLU A 101 6.90 -8.83 7.01
C GLU A 101 5.89 -9.73 7.72
N LEU A 102 4.66 -9.25 7.90
CA LEU A 102 3.58 -9.99 8.56
C LEU A 102 3.23 -11.24 7.73
N PHE A 103 2.93 -11.04 6.44
CA PHE A 103 2.43 -12.12 5.58
C PHE A 103 3.53 -13.00 4.97
N ASP A 104 4.77 -12.53 4.83
CA ASP A 104 5.91 -13.40 4.49
C ASP A 104 6.22 -14.39 5.63
N LYS A 105 6.04 -13.99 6.89
CA LYS A 105 6.24 -14.88 8.05
C LYS A 105 5.12 -15.91 8.14
N GLU A 106 3.86 -15.47 8.02
CA GLU A 106 2.70 -16.37 8.07
C GLU A 106 2.68 -17.35 6.90
N GLY A 107 2.97 -16.91 5.68
CA GLY A 107 3.06 -17.81 4.53
C GLY A 107 4.19 -18.84 4.63
N ARG A 108 5.27 -18.55 5.37
CA ARG A 108 6.32 -19.54 5.68
C ARG A 108 5.88 -20.55 6.73
N ILE A 109 5.18 -20.11 7.77
CA ILE A 109 4.67 -20.98 8.84
C ILE A 109 3.61 -21.93 8.28
N GLU A 110 2.67 -21.42 7.49
CA GLU A 110 1.60 -22.23 6.90
C GLU A 110 2.15 -23.31 5.95
N LYS A 111 3.12 -22.95 5.09
CA LYS A 111 3.83 -23.91 4.24
C LYS A 111 4.57 -24.98 5.03
N TYR A 112 5.16 -24.61 6.16
CA TYR A 112 5.87 -25.55 7.04
C TYR A 112 4.91 -26.53 7.71
N GLU A 113 3.80 -26.06 8.27
CA GLU A 113 2.80 -26.94 8.90
C GLU A 113 2.15 -27.88 7.86
N ILE A 114 1.80 -27.38 6.67
CA ILE A 114 1.29 -28.23 5.58
C ILE A 114 2.32 -29.30 5.21
N SER A 115 3.60 -28.95 5.10
CA SER A 115 4.65 -29.92 4.77
C SER A 115 4.77 -30.99 5.86
N LYS A 116 4.63 -30.62 7.14
CA LYS A 116 4.68 -31.55 8.27
C LYS A 116 3.45 -32.47 8.38
N GLU A 117 2.29 -32.04 7.88
CA GLU A 117 1.12 -32.91 7.79
C GLU A 117 1.20 -33.89 6.60
N LEU A 118 1.94 -33.53 5.56
CA LEU A 118 2.09 -34.32 4.33
C LEU A 118 3.25 -35.33 4.36
N PHE A 119 4.22 -35.19 5.29
CA PHE A 119 5.42 -36.03 5.41
C PHE A 119 5.64 -36.50 6.85
#